data_AF-A0A1M4EJ16-F1
#
_entry.id   AF-A0A1M4EJ16-F1
#
_cell.length_a   1.000
_cell.length_b   1.000
_cell.length_c   1.000
_cell.angle_alpha   90.00
_cell.angle_beta   90.00
_cell.angle_gamma   90.00
#
_symmetry.space_group_name_H-M   'P 1'
#
loop_
_entity.id
_entity.type
_entity.pdbx_description
1 polymer ?
#
loop_
_entity_poly.entity_id
_entity_poly.type
_entity_poly.pdbx_seq_one_letter_code
_entity_poly.pdbx_strand_id
1 'polypeptide(L)'
;MPQATVLRLANQLAVYPGMLEQYGRRAQTRSDHLKLVLKYLDWKPVPTRGETLKELEQFLLDRAMEHDSPSLLFHQAAEFLISARMVRPGVVTLMEMVATARTGAGALTSERVDHLLARPMRADLDRLLVHDPEIGATRLAWLTTPAVEATPASIKLAIDKLMYLRALDAHLLDLSMLPRRCPCRGRCGRAPHSRPGPAVQGLRRRNAAKVRRLLASCGYRATLPSPLRRCVFRRYMPASSGT
;
A
#
# COMPACT_ATOMS: atom_id res chain seq x y z
N MET A 1 -11.42 -8.21 33.02
CA MET A 1 -12.41 -7.65 32.07
C MET A 1 -12.95 -6.37 32.68
N PRO A 2 -13.23 -5.31 31.91
CA PRO A 2 -13.88 -4.11 32.45
C PRO A 2 -15.25 -4.44 33.07
N GLN A 3 -15.55 -3.90 34.26
CA GLN A 3 -16.75 -4.25 35.03
C GLN A 3 -18.06 -3.98 34.28
N ALA A 4 -18.11 -2.89 33.51
CA ALA A 4 -19.27 -2.54 32.70
C ALA A 4 -19.63 -3.61 31.65
N THR A 5 -18.63 -4.29 31.09
CA THR A 5 -18.82 -5.36 30.11
C THR A 5 -19.41 -6.61 30.77
N VAL A 6 -18.92 -6.95 31.97
CA VAL A 6 -19.40 -8.12 32.73
C VAL A 6 -20.86 -7.97 33.11
N LEU A 7 -21.25 -6.79 33.62
CA LEU A 7 -22.64 -6.50 34.00
C LEU A 7 -23.60 -6.54 32.80
N ARG A 8 -23.18 -5.99 31.64
CA ARG A 8 -23.98 -6.06 30.41
C ARG A 8 -24.19 -7.49 29.94
N LEU A 9 -23.12 -8.29 29.91
CA LEU A 9 -23.20 -9.71 29.52
C LEU A 9 -24.06 -10.51 30.50
N ALA A 10 -23.89 -10.29 31.80
CA ALA A 10 -24.68 -10.93 32.84
C ALA A 10 -26.19 -10.69 32.65
N ASN A 11 -26.56 -9.44 32.38
CA ASN A 11 -27.96 -9.08 32.08
C ASN A 11 -28.47 -9.72 30.78
N GLN A 12 -27.66 -9.74 29.70
CA GLN A 12 -28.05 -10.34 28.42
C GLN A 12 -28.23 -11.86 28.50
N LEU A 13 -27.43 -12.52 29.33
CA LEU A 13 -27.43 -13.97 29.52
C LEU A 13 -28.32 -14.41 30.70
N ALA A 14 -28.99 -13.46 31.39
CA ALA A 14 -29.80 -13.70 32.58
C ALA A 14 -29.07 -14.52 33.67
N VAL A 15 -27.80 -14.22 33.91
CA VAL A 15 -26.95 -14.92 34.90
C VAL A 15 -26.34 -13.94 35.90
N TYR A 16 -26.07 -14.43 37.11
CA TYR A 16 -25.43 -13.63 38.15
C TYR A 16 -23.99 -13.25 37.74
N PRO A 17 -23.56 -11.98 37.87
CA PRO A 17 -22.24 -11.53 37.41
C PRO A 17 -21.08 -12.28 38.06
N GLY A 18 -21.22 -12.73 39.32
CA GLY A 18 -20.21 -13.55 40.00
C GLY A 18 -19.95 -14.91 39.35
N MET A 19 -20.89 -15.45 38.57
CA MET A 19 -20.68 -16.69 37.80
C MET A 19 -19.72 -16.48 36.61
N LEU A 20 -19.68 -15.26 36.07
CA LEU A 20 -18.76 -14.90 34.98
C LEU A 20 -17.32 -14.73 35.46
N GLU A 21 -17.08 -14.52 36.76
CA GLU A 21 -15.72 -14.46 37.32
C GLU A 21 -14.99 -15.81 37.23
N GLN A 22 -15.75 -16.90 37.34
CA GLN A 22 -15.22 -18.27 37.24
C GLN A 22 -15.14 -18.75 35.77
N TYR A 23 -15.69 -17.98 34.84
CA TYR A 23 -15.77 -18.32 33.44
C TYR A 23 -14.38 -18.35 32.78
N GLY A 24 -14.00 -19.53 32.29
CA GLY A 24 -12.70 -19.76 31.67
C GLY A 24 -11.54 -20.00 32.63
N ARG A 25 -11.82 -20.40 33.89
CA ARG A 25 -10.80 -21.07 34.75
C ARG A 25 -10.25 -22.33 34.08
N ARG A 26 -11.08 -23.05 33.32
CA ARG A 26 -10.65 -24.11 32.41
C ARG A 26 -10.30 -23.48 31.06
N ALA A 27 -9.06 -23.69 30.59
CA ALA A 27 -8.60 -23.16 29.30
C ALA A 27 -9.48 -23.60 28.13
N GLN A 28 -10.01 -24.83 28.20
CA GLN A 28 -10.82 -25.45 27.14
C GLN A 28 -12.19 -24.77 26.94
N THR A 29 -12.82 -24.26 28.00
CA THR A 29 -14.17 -23.69 27.93
C THR A 29 -14.24 -22.47 27.01
N ARG A 30 -13.19 -21.64 26.97
CA ARG A 30 -13.14 -20.45 26.10
C ARG A 30 -13.09 -20.83 24.63
N SER A 31 -12.25 -21.81 24.29
CA SER A 31 -12.07 -22.29 22.93
C SER A 31 -13.34 -22.97 22.40
N ASP A 32 -14.01 -23.77 23.23
CA ASP A 32 -15.23 -24.47 22.81
C ASP A 32 -16.41 -23.51 22.66
N HIS A 33 -16.57 -22.55 23.57
CA HIS A 33 -17.60 -21.54 23.43
C HIS A 33 -17.35 -20.61 22.25
N LEU A 34 -16.09 -20.29 21.93
CA LEU A 34 -15.77 -19.56 20.70
C LEU A 34 -16.24 -20.33 19.46
N LYS A 35 -15.99 -21.65 19.39
CA LYS A 35 -16.49 -22.48 18.27
C LYS A 35 -18.03 -22.45 18.18
N LEU A 36 -18.73 -22.51 19.32
CA LEU A 36 -20.19 -22.44 19.36
C LEU A 36 -20.70 -21.08 18.85
N VAL A 37 -20.08 -19.97 19.27
CA VAL A 37 -20.42 -18.63 18.81
C VAL A 37 -20.17 -18.48 17.31
N LEU A 38 -19.04 -18.96 16.81
CA LEU A 38 -18.72 -18.93 15.38
C LEU A 38 -19.74 -19.74 14.56
N LYS A 39 -20.13 -20.92 15.06
CA LYS A 39 -21.18 -21.74 14.42
C LYS A 39 -22.54 -21.04 14.41
N TYR A 40 -22.91 -20.39 15.52
CA TYR A 40 -24.18 -19.67 15.62
C TYR A 40 -24.24 -18.45 14.68
N LEU A 41 -23.15 -17.71 14.56
CA LEU A 41 -23.07 -16.53 13.70
C LEU A 41 -22.78 -16.88 12.23
N ASP A 42 -22.56 -18.16 11.91
CA ASP A 42 -22.11 -18.64 10.59
C ASP A 42 -20.79 -17.99 10.13
N TRP A 43 -19.86 -17.85 11.08
CA TRP A 43 -18.52 -17.33 10.82
C TRP A 43 -17.55 -18.48 10.53
N LYS A 44 -16.78 -18.31 9.46
CA LYS A 44 -15.77 -19.28 9.04
C LYS A 44 -14.47 -19.03 9.82
N PRO A 45 -13.84 -20.07 10.40
CA PRO A 45 -12.55 -19.92 11.06
C PRO A 45 -11.47 -19.49 10.05
N VAL A 46 -10.36 -18.94 10.54
CA VAL A 46 -9.21 -18.57 9.70
C VAL A 46 -8.73 -19.80 8.93
N PRO A 47 -8.86 -19.83 7.59
CA PRO A 47 -8.37 -20.97 6.83
C PRO A 47 -6.84 -20.89 6.74
N THR A 48 -6.14 -21.96 7.12
CA THR A 48 -4.69 -22.11 6.87
C THR A 48 -4.39 -22.18 5.37
N ARG A 49 -5.38 -22.61 4.57
CA ARG A 49 -5.38 -22.62 3.10
C ARG A 49 -6.83 -22.66 2.62
N GLY A 50 -7.20 -21.81 1.67
CA GLY A 50 -8.56 -21.78 1.13
C GLY A 50 -8.71 -20.78 0.00
N GLU A 51 -9.77 -20.92 -0.78
CA GLU A 51 -10.10 -20.01 -1.89
C GLU A 51 -10.25 -18.57 -1.40
N THR A 52 -10.91 -18.37 -0.26
CA THR A 52 -11.16 -17.03 0.29
C THR A 52 -9.90 -16.29 0.75
N LEU A 53 -8.85 -17.02 1.14
CA LEU A 53 -7.56 -16.40 1.46
C LEU A 53 -6.86 -15.92 0.17
N LYS A 54 -6.95 -16.70 -0.91
CA LYS A 54 -6.46 -16.28 -2.23
C LYS A 54 -7.24 -15.09 -2.78
N GLU A 55 -8.56 -15.06 -2.57
CA GLU A 55 -9.39 -13.91 -2.90
C GLU A 55 -8.95 -12.65 -2.13
N LEU A 56 -8.64 -12.79 -0.84
CA LEU A 56 -8.10 -11.69 -0.05
C LEU A 56 -6.71 -11.23 -0.56
N GLU A 57 -5.83 -12.17 -0.90
CA GLU A 57 -4.51 -11.84 -1.48
C GLU A 57 -4.65 -11.09 -2.81
N GLN A 58 -5.54 -11.55 -3.69
CA GLN A 58 -5.81 -10.91 -4.97
C GLN A 58 -6.45 -9.53 -4.78
N PHE A 59 -7.45 -9.42 -3.89
CA PHE A 59 -8.08 -8.16 -3.52
C PHE A 59 -7.06 -7.15 -2.99
N LEU A 60 -6.17 -7.60 -2.11
CA LEU A 60 -5.09 -6.76 -1.57
C LEU A 60 -4.10 -6.34 -2.64
N LEU A 61 -3.77 -7.21 -3.59
CA LEU A 61 -2.88 -6.90 -4.71
C LEU A 61 -3.49 -5.80 -5.60
N ASP A 62 -4.77 -5.93 -5.95
CA ASP A 62 -5.48 -4.96 -6.78
C ASP A 62 -5.59 -3.60 -6.08
N ARG A 63 -5.93 -3.60 -4.78
CA ARG A 63 -5.95 -2.37 -3.97
C ARG A 63 -4.56 -1.78 -3.78
N ALA A 64 -3.53 -2.61 -3.63
CA ALA A 64 -2.14 -2.16 -3.53
C ALA A 64 -1.63 -1.54 -4.85
N MET A 65 -2.17 -1.96 -5.99
CA MET A 65 -1.92 -1.31 -7.27
C MET A 65 -2.53 0.09 -7.35
N GLU A 66 -3.63 0.37 -6.65
CA GLU A 66 -4.27 1.69 -6.59
C GLU A 66 -3.68 2.58 -5.48
N HIS A 67 -3.31 1.99 -4.33
CA HIS A 67 -2.91 2.70 -3.12
C HIS A 67 -1.67 2.08 -2.46
N ASP A 68 -0.74 2.91 -2.00
CA ASP A 68 0.48 2.45 -1.31
C ASP A 68 0.43 2.59 0.23
N SER A 69 -0.70 3.03 0.79
CA SER A 69 -0.81 3.24 2.24
C SER A 69 -1.09 1.93 2.98
N PRO A 70 -0.19 1.46 3.88
CA PRO A 70 -0.38 0.19 4.58
C PRO A 70 -1.57 0.22 5.55
N SER A 71 -1.86 1.36 6.18
CA SER A 71 -3.01 1.49 7.08
C SER A 71 -4.33 1.38 6.32
N LEU A 72 -4.45 2.02 5.15
CA LEU A 72 -5.64 1.91 4.30
C LEU A 72 -5.88 0.46 3.87
N LEU A 73 -4.83 -0.22 3.39
CA LEU A 73 -4.91 -1.61 2.95
C LEU A 73 -5.31 -2.55 4.10
N PHE A 74 -4.78 -2.32 5.30
CA PHE A 74 -5.16 -3.07 6.49
C PHE A 74 -6.65 -2.90 6.83
N HIS A 75 -7.16 -1.66 6.80
CA HIS A 75 -8.58 -1.39 7.03
C HIS A 75 -9.46 -2.03 5.95
N GLN A 76 -9.09 -1.92 4.67
CA GLN A 76 -9.82 -2.56 3.58
C GLN A 76 -9.84 -4.09 3.69
N ALA A 77 -8.73 -4.70 4.12
CA ALA A 77 -8.68 -6.14 4.38
C ALA A 77 -9.58 -6.55 5.55
N ALA A 78 -9.59 -5.75 6.62
CA ALA A 78 -10.48 -5.96 7.76
C ALA A 78 -11.96 -5.92 7.35
N GLU A 79 -12.36 -4.95 6.51
CA GLU A 79 -13.73 -4.85 5.99
C GLU A 79 -14.08 -6.04 5.07
N PHE A 80 -13.15 -6.46 4.21
CA PHE A 80 -13.32 -7.63 3.36
C PHE A 80 -13.55 -8.91 4.18
N LEU A 81 -12.80 -9.10 5.27
CA LEU A 81 -12.97 -10.26 6.14
C LEU A 81 -14.32 -10.25 6.86
N ILE A 82 -14.81 -9.06 7.27
CA ILE A 82 -16.13 -8.90 7.88
C ILE A 82 -17.23 -9.24 6.87
N SER A 83 -17.15 -8.73 5.64
CA SER A 83 -18.14 -9.01 4.60
C SER A 83 -18.18 -10.48 4.20
N ALA A 84 -17.02 -11.15 4.19
CA ALA A 84 -16.90 -12.58 3.94
C ALA A 84 -17.26 -13.47 5.16
N ARG A 85 -17.68 -12.88 6.29
CA ARG A 85 -17.93 -13.57 7.57
C ARG A 85 -16.78 -14.48 8.00
N MET A 86 -15.55 -14.01 7.81
CA MET A 86 -14.36 -14.73 8.20
C MET A 86 -13.76 -14.16 9.48
N VAL A 87 -13.33 -15.05 10.37
CA VAL A 87 -12.56 -14.65 11.54
C VAL A 87 -11.29 -13.95 11.08
N ARG A 88 -11.02 -12.78 11.66
CA ARG A 88 -9.82 -12.02 11.34
C ARG A 88 -8.57 -12.79 11.79
N PRO A 89 -7.55 -12.97 10.92
CA PRO A 89 -6.28 -13.52 11.33
C PRO A 89 -5.57 -12.56 12.32
N GLY A 90 -4.51 -13.04 12.97
CA GLY A 90 -3.71 -12.19 13.86
C GLY A 90 -3.25 -10.92 13.16
N VAL A 91 -3.12 -9.82 13.91
CA VAL A 91 -2.75 -8.50 13.35
C VAL A 91 -1.43 -8.59 12.58
N VAL A 92 -0.46 -9.35 13.10
CA VAL A 92 0.84 -9.58 12.45
C VAL A 92 0.66 -10.28 11.10
N THR A 93 -0.08 -11.38 11.04
CA THR A 93 -0.36 -12.11 9.79
C THR A 93 -1.03 -11.22 8.75
N LEU A 94 -2.01 -10.41 9.15
CA LEU A 94 -2.68 -9.49 8.22
C LEU A 94 -1.72 -8.40 7.71
N MET A 95 -0.83 -7.89 8.56
CA MET A 95 0.20 -6.94 8.14
C MET A 95 1.23 -7.57 7.18
N GLU A 96 1.61 -8.82 7.39
CA GLU A 96 2.50 -9.56 6.47
C GLU A 96 1.85 -9.76 5.10
N MET A 97 0.55 -10.07 5.06
CA MET A 97 -0.21 -10.15 3.80
C MET A 97 -0.22 -8.80 3.06
N VAL A 98 -0.46 -7.70 3.79
CA VAL A 98 -0.41 -6.34 3.22
C VAL A 98 0.99 -6.02 2.69
N ALA A 99 2.05 -6.36 3.42
CA ALA A 99 3.43 -6.16 2.99
C ALA A 99 3.77 -6.97 1.72
N THR A 100 3.28 -8.21 1.65
CA THR A 100 3.41 -9.10 0.49
C THR A 100 2.70 -8.53 -0.72
N ALA A 101 1.45 -8.09 -0.56
CA ALA A 101 0.67 -7.46 -1.62
C ALA A 101 1.34 -6.18 -2.15
N ARG A 102 1.88 -5.34 -1.26
CA ARG A 102 2.63 -4.14 -1.66
C ARG A 102 3.88 -4.47 -2.47
N THR A 103 4.64 -5.47 -2.03
CA THR A 103 5.83 -5.94 -2.75
C THR A 103 5.46 -6.51 -4.12
N GLY A 104 4.41 -7.35 -4.20
CA GLY A 104 3.90 -7.90 -5.45
C GLY A 104 3.42 -6.81 -6.42
N ALA A 105 2.70 -5.83 -5.90
CA ALA A 105 2.21 -4.71 -6.69
C ALA A 105 3.37 -3.81 -7.18
N GLY A 106 4.46 -3.69 -6.41
CA GLY A 106 5.70 -3.05 -6.85
C GLY A 106 6.40 -3.83 -7.97
N ALA A 107 6.46 -5.16 -7.87
CA ALA A 107 7.01 -6.04 -8.91
C ALA A 107 6.21 -5.94 -10.22
N LEU A 108 4.88 -5.99 -10.16
CA LEU A 108 4.00 -5.81 -11.32
C LEU A 108 4.18 -4.44 -11.98
N THR A 109 4.35 -3.39 -11.18
CA THR A 109 4.63 -2.05 -11.70
C THR A 109 5.97 -2.02 -12.43
N SER A 110 7.00 -2.65 -11.87
CA SER A 110 8.32 -2.75 -12.52
C SER A 110 8.26 -3.53 -13.83
N GLU A 111 7.57 -4.66 -13.85
CA GLU A 111 7.39 -5.49 -15.04
C GLU A 111 6.66 -4.72 -16.15
N ARG A 112 5.57 -4.04 -15.81
CA ARG A 112 4.82 -3.20 -16.76
C ARG A 112 5.65 -2.05 -17.30
N VAL A 113 6.61 -1.53 -16.55
CA VAL A 113 7.44 -0.39 -16.99
C VAL A 113 8.71 -0.83 -17.71
N ASP A 114 9.18 -2.07 -17.51
CA ASP A 114 10.50 -2.51 -18.00
C ASP A 114 10.66 -2.36 -19.53
N HIS A 115 9.61 -2.66 -20.29
CA HIS A 115 9.62 -2.53 -21.75
C HIS A 115 9.63 -1.08 -22.25
N LEU A 116 9.21 -0.12 -21.42
CA LEU A 116 9.25 1.31 -21.74
C LEU A 116 10.63 1.93 -21.48
N LEU A 117 11.48 1.26 -20.69
CA LEU A 117 12.78 1.77 -20.29
C LEU A 117 13.89 1.21 -21.18
N ALA A 118 14.15 1.88 -22.31
CA ALA A 118 15.32 1.61 -23.13
C ALA A 118 16.63 1.76 -22.33
N ARG A 119 17.70 1.07 -22.73
CA ARG A 119 19.04 1.13 -22.10
C ARG A 119 19.55 2.57 -21.82
N PRO A 120 19.50 3.54 -22.75
CA PRO A 120 19.94 4.91 -22.47
C PRO A 120 19.08 5.60 -21.41
N MET A 121 17.75 5.44 -21.48
CA MET A 121 16.81 6.00 -20.50
C MET A 121 17.07 5.49 -19.07
N ARG A 122 17.44 4.21 -18.91
CA ARG A 122 17.81 3.66 -17.59
C ARG A 122 19.04 4.36 -17.01
N ALA A 123 20.08 4.54 -17.83
CA ALA A 123 21.30 5.23 -17.40
C ALA A 123 21.00 6.68 -17.00
N ASP A 124 20.13 7.37 -17.74
CA ASP A 124 19.74 8.74 -17.41
C ASP A 124 18.89 8.81 -16.13
N LEU A 125 18.00 7.85 -15.89
CA LEU A 125 17.27 7.74 -14.63
C LEU A 125 18.20 7.43 -13.44
N ASP A 126 19.20 6.56 -13.64
CA ASP A 126 20.18 6.24 -12.61
C ASP A 126 21.06 7.46 -12.26
N ARG A 127 21.42 8.29 -13.25
CA ARG A 127 22.12 9.57 -13.02
C ARG A 127 21.34 10.53 -12.13
N LEU A 128 20.01 10.47 -12.09
CA LEU A 128 19.20 11.32 -11.20
C LEU A 128 19.46 11.05 -9.72
N LEU A 129 19.95 9.85 -9.38
CA LEU A 129 20.24 9.43 -8.01
C LEU A 129 21.64 9.87 -7.55
N VAL A 130 22.50 10.29 -8.48
CA VAL A 130 23.85 10.75 -8.18
C VAL A 130 23.80 12.18 -7.64
N HIS A 131 24.63 12.46 -6.64
CA HIS A 131 24.76 13.79 -6.06
C HIS A 131 25.37 14.75 -7.08
N ASP A 132 24.75 15.91 -7.24
CA ASP A 132 25.23 16.95 -8.15
C ASP A 132 25.83 18.10 -7.31
N PRO A 133 27.14 18.39 -7.45
CA PRO A 133 27.81 19.43 -6.68
C PRO A 133 27.35 20.85 -7.05
N GLU A 134 26.82 21.08 -8.26
CA GLU A 134 26.31 22.41 -8.66
C GLU A 134 25.00 22.76 -7.94
N ILE A 135 24.20 21.75 -7.62
CA ILE A 135 22.90 21.91 -6.94
C ILE A 135 23.04 21.66 -5.43
N GLY A 136 24.09 20.98 -4.99
CA GLY A 136 24.28 20.53 -3.61
C GLY A 136 23.30 19.43 -3.20
N ALA A 137 22.63 18.78 -4.16
CA ALA A 137 21.66 17.71 -3.95
C ALA A 137 21.59 16.79 -5.17
N THR A 138 20.87 15.67 -5.06
CA THR A 138 20.60 14.83 -6.24
C THR A 138 19.62 15.54 -7.19
N ARG A 139 19.75 15.31 -8.50
CA ARG A 139 18.81 15.84 -9.51
C ARG A 139 17.38 15.38 -9.23
N LEU A 140 17.22 14.18 -8.68
CA LEU A 140 15.94 13.67 -8.17
C LEU A 140 15.33 14.55 -7.07
N ALA A 141 16.12 14.89 -6.04
CA ALA A 141 15.66 15.73 -4.95
C ALA A 141 15.23 17.11 -5.49
N TRP A 142 16.05 17.70 -6.37
CA TRP A 142 15.72 18.96 -7.03
C TRP A 142 14.39 18.90 -7.81
N LEU A 143 14.17 17.85 -8.60
CA LEU A 143 12.91 17.67 -9.36
C LEU A 143 11.68 17.48 -8.46
N THR A 144 11.83 16.85 -7.29
CA THR A 144 10.70 16.52 -6.40
C THR A 144 10.36 17.63 -5.40
N THR A 145 11.29 18.54 -5.12
CA THR A 145 11.05 19.70 -4.26
C THR A 145 10.04 20.66 -4.89
N PRO A 146 8.87 20.87 -4.27
CA PRO A 146 7.88 21.81 -4.77
C PRO A 146 8.34 23.26 -4.58
N ALA A 147 7.87 24.17 -5.44
CA ALA A 147 7.95 25.59 -5.14
C ALA A 147 7.02 25.92 -3.98
N VAL A 148 7.52 26.69 -3.01
CA VAL A 148 6.77 27.07 -1.79
C VAL A 148 5.89 28.31 -2.06
N GLU A 149 6.32 29.20 -2.95
CA GLU A 149 5.63 30.47 -3.26
C GLU A 149 5.64 30.73 -4.78
N ALA A 150 4.67 31.52 -5.26
CA ALA A 150 4.52 31.90 -6.67
C ALA A 150 5.34 33.15 -7.04
N THR A 151 6.65 33.11 -6.80
CA THR A 151 7.58 34.20 -7.15
C THR A 151 8.11 34.05 -8.58
N PRO A 152 8.60 35.12 -9.25
CA PRO A 152 9.23 35.01 -10.57
C PRO A 152 10.37 33.98 -10.61
N ALA A 153 11.17 33.89 -9.54
CA ALA A 153 12.22 32.89 -9.39
C ALA A 153 11.66 31.45 -9.36
N SER A 154 10.52 31.23 -8.70
CA SER A 154 9.86 29.91 -8.67
C SER A 154 9.34 29.49 -10.05
N ILE A 155 8.89 30.44 -10.87
CA ILE A 155 8.41 30.20 -12.23
C ILE A 155 9.59 29.80 -13.11
N LYS A 156 10.71 30.55 -13.03
CA LYS A 156 11.94 30.20 -13.73
C LYS A 156 12.42 28.79 -13.37
N LEU A 157 12.49 28.48 -12.07
CA LEU A 157 12.85 27.16 -11.58
C LEU A 157 11.92 26.05 -12.11
N ALA A 158 10.62 26.31 -12.21
CA ALA A 158 9.66 25.36 -12.78
C ALA A 158 9.87 25.14 -14.29
N ILE A 159 10.23 26.19 -15.02
CA ILE A 159 10.58 26.10 -16.45
C ILE A 159 11.86 25.29 -16.62
N ASP A 160 12.89 25.53 -15.81
CA ASP A 160 14.16 24.78 -15.85
C ASP A 160 13.93 23.29 -15.60
N LYS A 161 13.09 22.96 -14.61
CA LYS A 161 12.65 21.57 -14.37
C LYS A 161 11.91 20.97 -15.56
N LEU A 162 11.03 21.73 -16.21
CA LEU A 162 10.30 21.25 -17.39
C LEU A 162 11.24 21.02 -18.59
N MET A 163 12.20 21.92 -18.82
CA MET A 163 13.20 21.77 -19.88
C MET A 163 14.06 20.53 -19.65
N TYR A 164 14.53 20.33 -18.42
CA TYR A 164 15.30 19.14 -18.04
C TYR A 164 14.50 17.84 -18.28
N LEU A 165 13.22 17.80 -17.89
CA LEU A 165 12.37 16.64 -18.14
C LEU A 165 12.08 16.38 -19.62
N ARG A 166 12.06 17.43 -20.44
CA ARG A 166 11.92 17.28 -21.90
C ARG A 166 13.18 16.72 -22.53
N ALA A 167 14.36 17.17 -22.08
CA ALA A 167 15.65 16.64 -22.52
C ALA A 167 15.82 15.15 -22.16
N LEU A 168 15.18 14.69 -21.08
CA LEU A 168 15.13 13.28 -20.69
C LEU A 168 14.03 12.46 -21.40
N ASP A 169 13.36 13.02 -22.41
CA ASP A 169 12.25 12.37 -23.12
C ASP A 169 11.12 11.86 -22.21
N ALA A 170 11.00 12.41 -20.99
CA ALA A 170 10.01 11.98 -20.00
C ALA A 170 8.56 12.22 -20.45
N HIS A 171 8.39 13.06 -21.47
CA HIS A 171 7.11 13.38 -22.08
C HIS A 171 6.62 12.26 -23.03
N LEU A 172 7.55 11.51 -23.65
CA LEU A 172 7.26 10.40 -24.57
C LEU A 172 6.83 9.12 -23.84
N LEU A 173 7.21 8.95 -22.57
CA LEU A 173 6.77 7.81 -21.76
C LEU A 173 5.25 7.86 -21.55
N ASP A 174 4.54 6.89 -22.15
CA ASP A 174 3.16 6.63 -21.79
C ASP A 174 3.11 5.80 -20.51
N LEU A 175 2.40 6.32 -19.51
CA LEU A 175 2.19 5.66 -18.21
C LEU A 175 0.68 5.50 -17.94
N SER A 176 -0.14 5.58 -18.98
CA SER A 176 -1.60 5.41 -18.91
C SER A 176 -1.99 4.01 -18.39
N MET A 177 -1.17 2.99 -18.67
CA MET A 177 -1.35 1.60 -18.23
C MET A 177 -1.21 1.38 -16.72
N LEU A 178 -0.62 2.35 -16.00
CA LEU A 178 -0.45 2.26 -14.56
C LEU A 178 -1.68 2.89 -13.89
N PRO A 179 -2.35 2.18 -12.97
CA PRO A 179 -3.33 2.81 -12.11
C PRO A 179 -2.67 3.99 -11.39
N ARG A 180 -3.44 5.05 -11.15
CA ARG A 180 -2.94 6.24 -10.47
C ARG A 180 -2.68 5.88 -9.01
N ARG A 181 -1.52 5.29 -8.73
CA ARG A 181 -0.97 5.22 -7.38
C ARG A 181 -0.83 6.64 -6.90
N CYS A 182 -1.78 7.06 -6.08
CA CYS A 182 -1.67 8.28 -5.31
C CYS A 182 -0.70 7.95 -4.18
N PRO A 183 0.57 8.42 -4.23
CA PRO A 183 1.45 8.27 -3.09
C PRO A 183 0.77 9.04 -1.96
N CYS A 184 0.56 8.35 -0.85
CA CYS A 184 0.02 8.79 0.42
C CYS A 184 0.03 10.32 0.55
N ARG A 185 -1.15 10.95 0.49
CA ARG A 185 -1.36 12.39 0.81
C ARG A 185 -0.82 12.79 2.20
N GLY A 186 -0.45 11.83 3.05
CA GLY A 186 0.08 12.04 4.40
C GLY A 186 1.50 12.59 4.50
N ARG A 187 2.23 12.82 3.40
CA ARG A 187 3.52 13.55 3.40
C ARG A 187 3.45 14.95 2.78
N CYS A 188 2.25 15.41 2.43
CA CYS A 188 1.97 16.83 2.27
C CYS A 188 1.46 17.29 3.64
N GLY A 189 2.28 18.06 4.35
CA GLY A 189 2.06 18.39 5.75
C GLY A 189 0.64 18.87 6.07
N ARG A 190 0.18 18.53 7.27
CA ARG A 190 -0.81 19.33 7.99
C ARG A 190 -0.28 20.76 8.06
N ALA A 191 -0.65 21.60 7.10
CA ALA A 191 -0.69 23.04 7.33
C ALA A 191 -1.98 23.32 8.12
N PRO A 192 -1.93 24.13 9.20
CA PRO A 192 -3.11 24.50 9.95
C PRO A 192 -4.06 25.31 9.05
N HIS A 193 -5.35 25.19 9.36
CA HIS A 193 -6.48 25.75 8.63
C HIS A 193 -6.26 27.19 8.16
N SER A 194 -5.95 27.35 6.89
CA SER A 194 -6.14 28.59 6.15
C SER A 194 -6.74 28.21 4.79
N ARG A 195 -7.93 28.75 4.53
CA ARG A 195 -8.71 28.48 3.31
C ARG A 195 -7.90 28.93 2.08
N PRO A 196 -7.67 28.09 1.06
CA PRO A 196 -7.10 28.58 -0.19
C PRO A 196 -8.20 29.30 -0.98
N GLY A 197 -7.96 30.56 -1.33
CA GLY A 197 -8.81 31.35 -2.22
C GLY A 197 -8.83 30.81 -3.66
N PRO A 198 -9.79 31.24 -4.49
CA PRO A 198 -10.08 30.64 -5.78
C PRO A 198 -9.25 31.32 -6.89
N ALA A 199 -7.97 31.00 -6.98
CA ALA A 199 -7.17 31.37 -8.15
C ALA A 199 -5.89 30.54 -8.20
N VAL A 200 -5.94 29.32 -8.75
CA VAL A 200 -4.95 28.70 -9.66
C VAL A 200 -5.55 27.32 -10.00
N GLN A 201 -6.64 27.35 -10.77
CA GLN A 201 -7.22 26.16 -11.38
C GLN A 201 -6.83 26.20 -12.85
N GLY A 202 -5.68 25.63 -13.21
CA GLY A 202 -5.32 25.62 -14.63
C GLY A 202 -3.84 25.49 -14.96
N LEU A 203 -3.12 24.51 -14.41
CA LEU A 203 -2.00 23.94 -15.16
C LEU A 203 -2.04 22.43 -14.95
N ARG A 204 -2.50 21.70 -15.97
CA ARG A 204 -2.57 20.24 -16.02
C ARG A 204 -1.19 19.65 -15.70
N ARG A 205 -1.00 19.22 -14.45
CA ARG A 205 0.19 18.57 -13.86
C ARG A 205 0.41 17.17 -14.43
N ARG A 206 0.49 17.03 -15.76
CA ARG A 206 0.55 15.73 -16.43
C ARG A 206 1.95 15.12 -16.47
N ASN A 207 3.00 15.94 -16.60
CA ASN A 207 4.38 15.45 -16.81
C ASN A 207 5.20 15.29 -15.51
N ALA A 208 5.08 16.21 -14.54
CA ALA A 208 5.77 16.10 -13.24
C ALA A 208 5.30 14.87 -12.42
N ALA A 209 4.04 14.47 -12.58
CA ALA A 209 3.53 13.26 -11.97
C ALA A 209 4.09 11.97 -12.62
N LYS A 210 4.51 12.01 -13.90
CA LYS A 210 5.08 10.83 -14.60
C LYS A 210 6.44 10.44 -14.03
N VAL A 211 7.30 11.42 -13.81
CA VAL A 211 8.66 11.19 -13.29
C VAL A 211 8.59 10.74 -11.82
N ARG A 212 7.76 11.38 -11.00
CA ARG A 212 7.52 10.95 -9.61
C ARG A 212 6.91 9.54 -9.51
N ARG A 213 6.17 9.06 -10.54
CA ARG A 213 5.65 7.69 -10.63
C ARG A 213 6.75 6.65 -10.93
N LEU A 214 7.66 6.95 -11.86
CA LEU A 214 8.81 6.10 -12.20
C LEU A 214 9.81 5.94 -11.03
N LEU A 215 9.95 6.98 -10.22
CA LEU A 215 10.93 6.99 -9.13
C LEU A 215 10.42 6.29 -7.86
N ALA A 216 9.10 6.21 -7.66
CA ALA A 216 8.51 5.41 -6.58
C ALA A 216 8.74 3.89 -6.77
N SER A 217 8.78 3.42 -8.02
CA SER A 217 9.15 2.03 -8.33
C SER A 217 10.66 1.77 -8.21
N CYS A 218 11.53 2.72 -8.56
CA CYS A 218 12.98 2.56 -8.38
C CYS A 218 13.42 2.65 -6.90
N GLY A 219 12.79 3.51 -6.09
CA GLY A 219 13.11 3.64 -4.66
C GLY A 219 12.80 2.38 -3.83
N TYR A 220 11.89 1.52 -4.30
CA TYR A 220 11.58 0.24 -3.66
C TYR A 220 12.69 -0.81 -3.85
N ARG A 221 13.58 -0.64 -4.83
CA ARG A 221 14.68 -1.57 -5.13
C ARG A 221 15.91 -1.34 -4.26
N ALA A 222 16.06 -0.15 -3.68
CA ALA A 222 17.21 0.23 -2.86
C ALA A 222 17.11 -0.20 -1.37
N THR A 223 15.93 -0.63 -0.92
CA THR A 223 15.67 -1.02 0.49
C THR A 223 15.42 -2.51 0.70
N LEU A 224 15.59 -3.35 -0.32
CA LEU A 224 15.43 -4.80 -0.20
C LEU A 224 16.78 -5.50 0.07
N PRO A 225 16.97 -6.20 1.20
CA PRO A 225 18.16 -7.01 1.44
C PRO A 225 18.26 -8.18 0.46
N SER A 226 19.49 -8.52 0.10
CA SER A 226 19.90 -9.31 -1.05
C SER A 226 19.53 -10.81 -1.12
N PRO A 227 19.06 -11.55 -0.09
CA PRO A 227 18.88 -13.00 -0.24
C PRO A 227 17.50 -13.44 -0.76
N LEU A 228 16.48 -12.56 -0.86
CA LEU A 228 15.13 -12.99 -1.28
C LEU A 228 14.92 -13.08 -2.80
N ARG A 229 15.96 -12.86 -3.62
CA ARG A 229 15.88 -12.89 -5.08
C ARG A 229 15.67 -14.29 -5.71
N ARG A 230 15.69 -15.38 -4.93
CA ARG A 230 15.64 -16.76 -5.47
C ARG A 230 14.45 -17.64 -5.03
N CYS A 231 13.58 -17.21 -4.12
CA CYS A 231 12.59 -18.14 -3.52
C CYS A 231 11.13 -17.99 -3.98
N VAL A 232 10.74 -16.98 -4.75
CA VAL A 232 9.29 -16.74 -5.03
C VAL A 232 8.81 -17.35 -6.37
N PHE A 233 9.72 -17.81 -7.23
CA PHE A 233 9.36 -18.16 -8.62
C PHE A 233 8.86 -19.59 -8.86
N ARG A 234 8.63 -20.43 -7.82
CA ARG A 234 8.27 -21.86 -8.00
C ARG A 234 6.81 -22.22 -7.66
N ARG A 235 5.89 -21.26 -7.47
CA ARG A 235 4.49 -21.57 -7.07
C ARG A 235 3.40 -21.23 -8.08
N TYR A 236 3.73 -20.71 -9.26
CA TYR A 236 2.76 -20.46 -10.33
C TYR A 236 3.21 -21.10 -11.65
N MET A 237 3.07 -22.42 -11.73
CA MET A 237 2.97 -23.15 -13.00
C MET A 237 1.91 -24.25 -12.81
N PRO A 238 0.81 -24.25 -13.58
CA PRO A 238 -0.10 -25.37 -13.60
C PRO A 238 0.58 -26.53 -14.33
N ALA A 239 0.60 -27.70 -13.70
CA ALA A 239 1.00 -28.94 -14.36
C ALA A 239 -0.01 -29.23 -15.48
N SER A 240 0.44 -29.15 -16.73
CA SER A 240 -0.28 -29.68 -17.87
C SER A 240 -0.19 -31.20 -17.83
N SER A 241 -1.27 -31.85 -17.37
CA SER A 241 -1.53 -33.26 -17.63
C SER A 241 -1.99 -33.41 -19.08
N GLY A 242 -1.17 -34.05 -19.91
CA GLY A 242 -1.56 -34.56 -21.22
C GLY A 242 -1.05 -35.99 -21.34
N THR A 243 -2.00 -36.92 -21.37
CA THR A 243 -1.99 -38.33 -21.85
C THR A 243 -0.69 -39.11 -21.85
#